data_AF-F5Z5L5-F1
#
_entry.id   AF-F5Z5L5-F1
#
_cell.length_a   1.000
_cell.length_b   1.000
_cell.length_c   1.000
_cell.angle_alpha   90.00
_cell.angle_beta   90.00
_cell.angle_gamma   90.00
#
_symmetry.space_group_name_H-M   'P 1'
#
loop_
_entity.id
_entity.type
_entity.pdbx_description
1 polymer ?
#
loop_
_entity_poly.entity_id
_entity_poly.type
_entity_poly.pdbx_seq_one_letter_code
_entity_poly.pdbx_strand_id
1 'polypeptide(L)'
;MGMFSYMDKITGEQICGGDNVRLYRLVKGKVVEEMRGTYNNYGAVDVEDQTYHAVLKDGEMKSVTDEMRNAVSFSGDIWISEEWDGIVDEHFSDDETSGICAILESNYYNGFAPTERSLDDPDQGWRQEDEEDDWEDDWEDEDEEDEADDWEDDEEDDEEDEDALEIDNAAYGEY
;
A
#
# COMPACT_ATOMS: atom_id res chain seq x y z
N MET A 1 4.48 -16.18 8.96
CA MET A 1 4.37 -15.43 10.24
C MET A 1 3.01 -14.74 10.26
N GLY A 2 2.57 -14.23 11.41
CA GLY A 2 1.42 -13.33 11.43
C GLY A 2 1.76 -12.01 10.75
N MET A 3 0.73 -11.24 10.38
CA MET A 3 0.90 -9.84 10.02
C MET A 3 1.35 -9.05 11.25
N PHE A 4 2.27 -8.11 11.07
CA PHE A 4 2.56 -7.10 12.07
C PHE A 4 1.76 -5.85 11.67
N SER A 5 1.05 -5.24 12.60
CA SER A 5 0.22 -4.06 12.37
C SER A 5 0.24 -3.16 13.61
N TYR A 6 0.03 -1.86 13.39
CA TYR A 6 0.16 -0.82 14.40
C TYR A 6 -1.05 0.10 14.40
N MET A 7 -1.35 0.66 15.56
CA MET A 7 -2.15 1.88 15.63
C MET A 7 -1.27 3.09 15.32
N ASP A 8 -1.78 4.02 14.51
CA ASP A 8 -1.17 5.33 14.27
C ASP A 8 -1.00 6.10 15.58
N LYS A 9 0.21 6.60 15.85
CA LYS A 9 0.52 7.27 17.13
C LYS A 9 -0.14 8.65 17.29
N ILE A 10 -0.67 9.26 16.23
CA ILE A 10 -1.27 10.61 16.20
C ILE A 10 -2.80 10.54 16.17
N THR A 11 -3.39 9.79 15.24
CA THR A 11 -4.84 9.67 15.02
C THR A 11 -5.46 8.52 15.80
N GLY A 12 -4.71 7.44 16.06
CA GLY A 12 -5.23 6.20 16.63
C GLY A 12 -5.99 5.32 15.63
N GLU A 13 -5.82 5.56 14.32
CA GLU A 13 -6.34 4.71 13.23
C GLU A 13 -5.46 3.47 13.00
N GLN A 14 -5.99 2.42 12.36
CA GLN A 14 -5.21 1.23 11.99
C GLN A 14 -4.30 1.50 10.79
N ILE A 15 -3.05 1.03 10.86
CA ILE A 15 -2.08 1.06 9.76
C ILE A 15 -2.09 -0.28 9.04
N CYS A 16 -2.39 -0.26 7.75
CA CYS A 16 -2.61 -1.43 6.91
C CYS A 16 -1.66 -1.45 5.71
N GLY A 17 -1.51 -2.60 5.07
CA GLY A 17 -0.69 -2.74 3.87
C GLY A 17 -1.13 -1.79 2.76
N GLY A 18 -0.17 -1.13 2.13
CA GLY A 18 -0.45 -0.11 1.11
C GLY A 18 -0.58 1.31 1.67
N ASP A 19 -0.75 1.51 2.97
CA ASP A 19 -0.72 2.85 3.57
C ASP A 19 0.69 3.45 3.45
N ASN A 20 0.78 4.74 3.14
CA ASN A 20 2.05 5.46 3.21
C ASN A 20 2.35 5.80 4.66
N VAL A 21 3.48 5.34 5.17
CA VAL A 21 3.85 5.44 6.58
C VAL A 21 5.25 5.99 6.79
N ARG A 22 5.46 6.47 8.00
CA ARG A 22 6.75 6.73 8.62
C ARG A 22 6.87 5.85 9.85
N LEU A 23 7.86 4.97 9.83
CA LEU A 23 8.19 4.08 10.95
C LEU A 23 9.47 4.57 11.61
N TYR A 24 9.50 4.52 12.94
CA TYR A 24 10.66 4.84 13.75
C TYR A 24 10.98 3.67 14.68
N ARG A 25 12.24 3.23 14.71
CA ARG A 25 12.72 2.43 15.85
C ARG A 25 13.16 3.37 16.96
N LEU A 26 12.65 3.10 18.15
CA LEU A 26 12.96 3.80 19.38
C LEU A 26 13.77 2.90 20.31
N VAL A 27 14.79 3.48 20.95
CA VAL A 27 15.49 2.87 22.08
C VAL A 27 15.56 3.90 23.19
N LYS A 28 14.87 3.64 24.31
CA LYS A 28 14.84 4.49 25.51
C LYS A 28 14.44 5.95 25.21
N GLY A 29 13.38 6.10 24.42
CA GLY A 29 12.76 7.37 24.02
C GLY A 29 13.56 8.16 22.99
N LYS A 30 14.48 7.50 22.27
CA LYS A 30 15.25 8.11 21.18
C LYS A 30 15.05 7.36 19.88
N VAL A 31 14.76 8.11 18.81
CA VAL A 31 14.84 7.59 17.43
C VAL A 31 16.27 7.12 17.16
N VAL A 32 16.42 5.84 16.86
CA VAL A 32 17.68 5.24 16.38
C VAL A 32 17.62 4.91 14.89
N GLU A 33 16.44 4.79 14.31
CA GLU A 33 16.23 4.56 12.88
C GLU A 33 14.86 5.11 12.45
N GLU A 34 14.77 5.65 11.23
CA GLU A 34 13.55 6.16 10.60
C GLU A 34 13.47 5.65 9.16
N MET A 35 12.32 5.15 8.74
CA MET A 35 12.03 4.77 7.35
C MET A 35 10.65 5.30 6.90
N ARG A 36 10.48 5.52 5.60
CA ARG A 36 9.23 6.00 4.98
C ARG A 36 8.97 5.32 3.65
N GLY A 37 7.70 5.11 3.34
CA GLY A 37 7.22 4.45 2.12
C GLY A 37 5.91 3.70 2.37
N THR A 38 5.53 2.86 1.41
CA THR A 38 4.38 1.94 1.52
C THR A 38 4.60 0.92 2.64
N TYR A 39 3.61 0.72 3.51
CA TYR A 39 3.67 -0.27 4.58
C TYR A 39 3.52 -1.71 4.06
N ASN A 40 4.41 -2.60 4.51
CA ASN A 40 4.54 -3.94 3.93
C ASN A 40 3.82 -5.07 4.70
N ASN A 41 3.04 -4.77 5.73
CA ASN A 41 2.38 -5.74 6.64
C ASN A 41 3.31 -6.54 7.57
N TYR A 42 4.62 -6.27 7.59
CA TYR A 42 5.61 -6.99 8.40
C TYR A 42 6.47 -6.03 9.23
N GLY A 43 5.87 -4.93 9.70
CA GLY A 43 6.53 -3.99 10.59
C GLY A 43 7.61 -3.12 9.94
N ALA A 44 7.64 -3.04 8.61
CA ALA A 44 8.58 -2.25 7.82
C ALA A 44 7.90 -1.61 6.60
N VAL A 45 8.68 -0.92 5.75
CA VAL A 45 8.21 -0.39 4.46
C VAL A 45 8.73 -1.22 3.30
N ASP A 46 8.00 -1.25 2.18
CA ASP A 46 8.45 -1.92 0.97
C ASP A 46 9.70 -1.26 0.40
N VAL A 47 10.69 -2.07 0.02
CA VAL A 47 12.02 -1.60 -0.41
C VAL A 47 11.95 -0.84 -1.74
N GLU A 48 11.01 -1.20 -2.61
CA GLU A 48 10.80 -0.55 -3.91
C GLU A 48 10.16 0.84 -3.77
N ASP A 49 9.32 1.03 -2.75
CA ASP A 49 8.60 2.29 -2.45
C ASP A 49 9.26 3.12 -1.33
N GLN A 50 10.45 2.74 -0.86
CA GLN A 50 11.13 3.41 0.24
C GLN A 50 11.61 4.82 -0.16
N THR A 51 10.87 5.84 0.27
CA THR A 51 11.15 7.26 -0.04
C THR A 51 12.24 7.88 0.84
N TYR A 52 12.43 7.34 2.06
CA TYR A 52 13.44 7.80 3.01
C TYR A 52 13.86 6.67 3.95
N HIS A 53 15.15 6.64 4.31
CA HIS A 53 15.69 5.73 5.31
C HIS A 53 16.93 6.37 5.94
N ALA A 54 16.98 6.45 7.26
CA ALA A 54 18.12 6.97 8.01
C ALA A 54 18.31 6.25 9.35
N VAL A 55 19.57 6.13 9.78
CA VAL A 55 19.97 5.50 11.04
C VAL A 55 20.85 6.43 11.86
N LEU A 56 20.76 6.35 13.18
CA LEU A 56 21.59 7.07 14.12
C LEU A 56 23.01 6.47 14.12
N LYS A 57 23.99 7.22 13.60
CA LYS A 57 25.41 6.85 13.64
C LYS A 57 26.24 8.02 14.16
N ASP A 58 27.10 7.75 15.14
CA ASP A 58 27.97 8.75 15.79
C ASP A 58 27.21 9.92 16.46
N GLY A 59 25.93 9.72 16.79
CA GLY A 59 25.06 10.74 17.39
C GLY A 59 24.28 11.60 16.39
N GLU A 60 24.42 11.35 15.08
CA GLU A 60 23.68 12.05 14.01
C GLU A 60 22.87 11.04 13.18
N MET A 61 21.68 11.45 12.72
CA MET A 61 20.90 10.65 11.76
C MET A 61 21.55 10.75 10.38
N LYS A 62 21.97 9.60 9.83
CA LYS A 62 22.62 9.50 8.51
C LYS A 62 21.74 8.67 7.59
N SER A 63 21.45 9.20 6.40
CA SER A 63 20.71 8.46 5.37
C SER A 63 21.38 7.13 5.06
N VAL A 64 20.57 6.09 4.88
CA VAL A 64 21.06 4.75 4.56
C VAL A 64 21.56 4.71 3.12
N THR A 65 22.79 4.22 2.95
CA THR A 65 23.40 4.00 1.63
C THR A 65 23.32 2.53 1.25
N ASP A 66 23.48 2.23 -0.04
CA ASP A 66 23.52 0.84 -0.50
C ASP A 66 24.74 0.09 0.06
N GLU A 67 25.85 0.77 0.33
CA GLU A 67 26.98 0.17 1.07
C GLU A 67 26.55 -0.25 2.49
N MET A 68 25.75 0.57 3.18
CA MET A 68 25.24 0.24 4.51
C MET A 68 24.23 -0.91 4.48
N ARG A 69 23.35 -1.00 3.47
CA ARG A 69 22.47 -2.16 3.25
C ARG A 69 23.27 -3.42 2.96
N ASN A 70 24.20 -3.38 2.00
CA ASN A 70 25.02 -4.53 1.60
C ASN A 70 25.99 -5.01 2.70
N ALA A 71 26.27 -4.19 3.71
CA ALA A 71 27.07 -4.58 4.88
C ALA A 71 26.29 -5.43 5.89
N VAL A 72 24.95 -5.37 5.90
CA VAL A 72 24.09 -6.28 6.67
C VAL A 72 24.01 -7.60 5.89
N SER A 73 24.39 -8.73 6.51
CA SER A 73 24.62 -10.00 5.79
C SER A 73 23.36 -10.73 5.33
N PHE A 74 22.17 -10.14 5.44
CA PHE A 74 20.90 -10.74 5.06
C PHE A 74 20.17 -9.90 4.00
N SER A 75 19.81 -10.55 2.90
CA SER A 75 19.14 -9.95 1.74
C SER A 75 17.63 -9.74 1.97
N GLY A 76 17.25 -9.18 3.12
CA GLY A 76 15.84 -9.06 3.53
C GLY A 76 15.58 -8.19 4.76
N ASP A 77 16.60 -7.83 5.54
CA ASP A 77 16.42 -6.98 6.71
C ASP A 77 16.30 -5.51 6.28
N ILE A 78 15.08 -4.96 6.42
CA ILE A 78 14.76 -3.57 6.06
C ILE A 78 15.23 -2.60 7.15
N TRP A 79 15.28 -3.06 8.41
CA TRP A 79 15.91 -2.36 9.54
C TRP A 79 17.41 -2.68 9.56
N ILE A 80 18.26 -1.65 9.73
CA ILE A 80 19.73 -1.78 9.71
C ILE A 80 20.41 -1.42 11.04
N SER A 81 19.65 -0.97 12.04
CA SER A 81 20.18 -0.63 13.37
C SER A 81 20.23 -1.79 14.35
N GLU A 82 19.54 -2.89 14.08
CA GLU A 82 19.50 -4.14 14.86
C GLU A 82 18.89 -5.26 14.02
N GLU A 83 19.15 -6.52 14.37
CA GLU A 83 18.49 -7.68 13.76
C GLU A 83 17.00 -7.75 14.16
N TRP A 84 16.13 -8.27 13.27
CA TRP A 84 14.67 -8.27 13.47
C TRP A 84 14.23 -8.90 14.79
N ASP A 85 14.82 -10.04 15.19
CA ASP A 85 14.50 -10.70 16.47
C ASP A 85 14.76 -9.78 17.68
N GLY A 86 15.83 -8.98 17.64
CA GLY A 86 16.14 -7.99 18.68
C GLY A 86 15.16 -6.81 18.71
N ILE A 87 14.69 -6.38 17.53
CA ILE A 87 13.66 -5.34 17.40
C ILE A 87 12.31 -5.83 17.95
N VAL A 88 11.97 -7.09 17.71
CA VAL A 88 10.76 -7.74 18.25
C VAL A 88 10.83 -7.88 19.77
N ASP A 89 11.98 -8.32 20.31
CA ASP A 89 12.20 -8.38 21.77
C ASP A 89 12.10 -6.99 22.44
N GLU A 90 12.59 -5.93 21.78
CA GLU A 90 12.40 -4.54 22.24
C GLU A 90 10.92 -4.11 22.17
N HIS A 91 10.23 -4.47 21.08
CA HIS A 91 8.83 -4.08 20.85
C HIS A 91 7.87 -4.69 21.89
N PHE A 92 8.09 -5.94 22.31
CA PHE A 92 7.26 -6.60 23.32
C PHE A 92 7.80 -6.49 24.76
N SER A 93 8.79 -5.63 24.99
CA SER A 93 9.28 -5.34 26.34
C SER A 93 8.33 -4.46 27.15
N ASP A 94 8.43 -4.49 28.48
CA ASP A 94 7.69 -3.59 29.39
C ASP A 94 8.08 -2.09 29.25
N ASP A 95 9.08 -1.74 28.42
CA ASP A 95 9.53 -0.37 28.18
C ASP A 95 8.86 0.23 26.94
N GLU A 96 7.74 0.93 27.14
CA GLU A 96 7.01 1.66 26.07
C GLU A 96 7.89 2.69 25.33
N THR A 97 9.04 3.10 25.89
CA THR A 97 9.98 4.01 25.22
C THR A 97 10.94 3.30 24.25
N SER A 98 10.82 1.97 24.13
CA SER A 98 11.57 1.12 23.20
C SER A 98 10.61 0.30 22.32
N GLY A 99 10.98 0.08 21.05
CA GLY A 99 10.15 -0.60 20.05
C GLY A 99 9.92 0.23 18.79
N ILE A 100 8.80 0.01 18.08
CA ILE A 100 8.48 0.70 16.82
C ILE A 100 7.32 1.67 17.02
N CYS A 101 7.51 2.94 16.65
CA CYS A 101 6.43 3.90 16.47
C CYS A 101 6.08 4.00 14.99
N ALA A 102 4.80 3.88 14.67
CA ALA A 102 4.28 3.96 13.31
C ALA A 102 3.32 5.14 13.18
N ILE A 103 3.44 5.89 12.09
CA ILE A 103 2.65 7.08 11.79
C ILE A 103 2.32 7.10 10.30
N LEU A 104 1.07 7.30 9.93
CA LEU A 104 0.59 7.57 8.58
C LEU A 104 1.22 8.87 8.06
N GLU A 105 1.80 8.84 6.86
CA GLU A 105 2.38 10.02 6.19
C GLU A 105 1.30 10.94 5.57
N SER A 106 0.24 11.16 6.34
CA SER A 106 -0.90 12.03 6.02
C SER A 106 -0.64 13.48 6.45
N ASN A 107 -1.61 14.37 6.18
CA ASN A 107 -1.57 15.78 6.59
C ASN A 107 -1.48 15.99 8.12
N TYR A 108 -1.64 14.94 8.94
CA TYR A 108 -1.57 15.04 10.40
C TYR A 108 -0.13 15.05 10.95
N TYR A 109 0.88 14.63 10.17
CA TYR A 109 2.27 14.68 10.63
C TYR A 109 2.84 16.11 10.62
N ASN A 110 2.99 16.69 11.81
CA ASN A 110 3.44 18.08 12.01
C ASN A 110 4.92 18.23 12.42
N GLY A 111 5.76 17.22 12.13
CA GLY A 111 7.14 17.17 12.63
C GLY A 111 7.26 16.56 14.04
N PHE A 112 6.29 15.73 14.43
CA PHE A 112 6.29 14.97 15.68
C PHE A 112 7.54 14.09 15.81
N ALA A 113 8.26 14.21 16.91
CA ALA A 113 9.39 13.35 17.25
C ALA A 113 8.92 12.34 18.31
N PRO A 114 8.71 11.06 17.95
CA PRO A 114 8.19 10.07 18.88
C PRO A 114 9.20 9.75 19.99
N THR A 115 8.67 9.52 21.21
CA THR A 115 9.41 9.10 22.40
C THR A 115 8.89 7.78 22.98
N GLU A 116 7.83 7.22 22.40
CA GLU A 116 7.15 5.99 22.81
C GLU A 116 6.70 5.23 21.56
N ARG A 117 6.65 3.90 21.63
CA ARG A 117 6.16 3.05 20.54
C ARG A 117 4.67 3.24 20.26
N SER A 118 4.22 2.75 19.11
CA SER A 118 2.80 2.58 18.80
C SER A 118 2.19 1.46 19.65
N LEU A 119 0.86 1.45 19.75
CA LEU A 119 0.15 0.29 20.26
C LEU A 119 0.04 -0.77 19.16
N ASP A 120 0.03 -2.04 19.57
CA ASP A 120 -0.33 -3.14 18.68
C ASP A 120 -1.75 -2.95 18.15
N ASP A 121 -1.97 -3.24 16.88
CA ASP A 121 -3.32 -3.28 16.32
C ASP A 121 -4.03 -4.60 16.73
N PRO A 122 -5.16 -4.54 17.45
CA PRO A 122 -5.90 -5.73 17.88
C PRO A 122 -6.43 -6.57 16.71
N ASP A 123 -6.75 -5.94 15.57
CA ASP A 123 -7.27 -6.64 14.38
C ASP A 123 -6.14 -7.03 13.40
N GLN A 124 -4.88 -6.78 13.76
CA GLN A 124 -3.69 -7.23 13.02
C GLN A 124 -3.69 -6.77 11.54
N GLY A 125 -4.20 -5.57 11.28
CA GLY A 125 -4.28 -4.92 9.97
C GLY A 125 -5.42 -5.38 9.09
N TRP A 126 -6.28 -6.27 9.59
CA TRP A 126 -7.58 -6.55 8.98
C TRP A 126 -8.51 -5.40 9.34
N ARG A 127 -8.54 -4.36 8.51
CA ARG A 127 -9.65 -3.39 8.59
C ARG A 127 -10.93 -4.21 8.52
N GLN A 128 -11.80 -4.05 9.51
CA GLN A 128 -13.19 -4.34 9.27
C GLN A 128 -13.59 -3.36 8.17
N GLU A 129 -13.96 -3.88 7.01
CA GLU A 129 -14.73 -3.11 6.05
C GLU A 129 -15.97 -2.70 6.82
N ASP A 130 -16.09 -1.40 7.15
CA ASP A 130 -17.34 -0.87 7.65
C ASP A 130 -18.41 -1.28 6.63
N GLU A 131 -19.47 -1.95 7.08
CA GLU A 131 -20.61 -2.39 6.26
C GLU A 131 -21.44 -1.16 5.81
N GLU A 132 -20.78 -0.19 5.17
CA GLU A 132 -21.40 0.96 4.52
C GLU A 132 -21.90 0.52 3.13
N ASP A 133 -23.22 0.32 3.11
CA ASP A 133 -24.06 0.44 1.93
C ASP A 133 -24.12 -0.73 0.93
N ASP A 134 -24.50 -1.91 1.44
CA ASP A 134 -25.41 -2.83 0.71
C ASP A 134 -26.82 -2.21 0.63
N TRP A 135 -26.95 -1.07 -0.07
CA TRP A 135 -28.26 -0.59 -0.50
C TRP A 135 -28.65 -1.40 -1.72
N GLU A 136 -29.44 -2.43 -1.43
CA GLU A 136 -30.50 -3.01 -2.26
C GLU A 136 -30.42 -2.56 -3.73
N ASP A 137 -29.90 -3.48 -4.53
CA ASP A 137 -29.99 -3.52 -5.99
C ASP A 137 -31.48 -3.42 -6.37
N ASP A 138 -31.99 -2.18 -6.43
CA ASP A 138 -33.40 -1.85 -6.69
C ASP A 138 -33.66 -2.05 -8.18
N TRP A 139 -33.77 -3.32 -8.56
CA TRP A 139 -34.36 -3.76 -9.81
C TRP A 139 -35.84 -3.37 -9.77
N GLU A 140 -36.13 -2.11 -10.11
CA GLU A 140 -37.46 -1.67 -10.52
C GLU A 140 -37.82 -2.45 -11.81
N ASP A 141 -38.37 -3.65 -11.62
CA ASP A 141 -39.18 -4.37 -12.60
C ASP A 141 -40.45 -3.52 -12.89
N GLU A 142 -40.30 -2.45 -13.68
CA GLU A 142 -41.43 -1.78 -14.32
C GLU A 142 -41.94 -2.66 -15.48
N ASP A 143 -42.75 -3.66 -15.10
CA ASP A 143 -43.71 -4.35 -15.95
C ASP A 143 -44.73 -3.35 -16.53
N GLU A 144 -44.38 -2.62 -17.59
CA GLU A 144 -45.36 -2.00 -18.49
C GLU A 144 -45.57 -2.89 -19.73
N GLU A 145 -46.48 -3.86 -19.58
CA GLU A 145 -47.26 -4.36 -20.72
C GLU A 145 -48.06 -3.18 -21.30
N ASP A 146 -47.83 -2.80 -22.56
CA ASP A 146 -48.86 -2.09 -23.33
C ASP A 146 -48.72 -2.33 -24.86
N GLU A 147 -49.58 -3.23 -25.34
CA GLU A 147 -50.31 -3.25 -26.61
C GLU A 147 -49.58 -3.27 -27.98
N ALA A 148 -50.18 -4.04 -28.89
CA ALA A 148 -49.71 -4.24 -30.27
C ALA A 148 -50.62 -3.57 -31.30
N ASP A 149 -50.01 -3.01 -32.35
CA ASP A 149 -50.51 -2.85 -33.73
C ASP A 149 -49.23 -2.64 -34.60
N ASP A 150 -48.91 -3.45 -35.61
CA ASP A 150 -49.46 -3.42 -36.98
C ASP A 150 -49.17 -2.05 -37.65
N TRP A 151 -48.57 -1.92 -38.84
CA TRP A 151 -48.93 -2.52 -40.13
C TRP A 151 -47.74 -2.60 -41.13
N GLU A 152 -47.81 -3.60 -42.03
CA GLU A 152 -47.41 -3.67 -43.46
C GLU A 152 -46.43 -2.59 -44.02
N ASP A 153 -45.24 -2.95 -44.52
CA ASP A 153 -44.92 -3.55 -45.85
C ASP A 153 -44.71 -2.51 -46.97
N ASP A 154 -43.49 -2.47 -47.54
CA ASP A 154 -43.20 -2.04 -48.91
C ASP A 154 -41.79 -2.58 -49.29
N GLU A 155 -41.71 -3.40 -50.35
CA GLU A 155 -40.47 -4.02 -50.88
C GLU A 155 -39.78 -3.14 -51.96
N GLU A 156 -38.66 -3.64 -52.53
CA GLU A 156 -37.95 -3.14 -53.74
C GLU A 156 -37.27 -1.75 -53.56
N ASP A 157 -36.15 -1.34 -54.18
CA ASP A 157 -35.06 -1.96 -54.97
C ASP A 157 -33.73 -1.34 -54.39
N ASP A 158 -32.48 -1.62 -54.78
CA ASP A 158 -31.86 -1.93 -56.08
C ASP A 158 -30.55 -2.75 -55.84
N GLU A 159 -29.85 -3.16 -56.89
CA GLU A 159 -28.70 -4.08 -56.92
C GLU A 159 -27.30 -3.46 -56.63
N GLU A 160 -26.37 -4.36 -56.25
CA GLU A 160 -24.95 -4.48 -56.67
C GLU A 160 -23.96 -3.29 -56.59
N ASP A 161 -22.83 -3.52 -55.89
CA ASP A 161 -21.57 -3.77 -56.62
C ASP A 161 -20.54 -4.48 -55.71
N GLU A 162 -19.89 -5.52 -56.26
CA GLU A 162 -18.73 -6.18 -55.67
C GLU A 162 -17.49 -5.29 -55.82
N ASP A 163 -16.51 -5.35 -54.89
CA ASP A 163 -15.12 -5.56 -55.33
C ASP A 163 -14.10 -5.86 -54.21
N ALA A 164 -13.36 -6.94 -54.44
CA ALA A 164 -11.95 -7.19 -54.09
C ALA A 164 -11.42 -6.90 -52.66
N LEU A 165 -11.26 -8.01 -51.92
CA LEU A 165 -10.17 -8.18 -50.95
C LEU A 165 -8.79 -8.04 -51.64
N GLU A 166 -7.84 -7.33 -51.03
CA GLU A 166 -6.44 -7.77 -51.07
C GLU A 166 -5.66 -7.34 -49.81
N ILE A 167 -5.09 -8.33 -49.10
CA ILE A 167 -4.12 -8.15 -48.02
C ILE A 167 -2.93 -9.06 -48.31
N ASP A 168 -1.78 -8.45 -48.64
CA ASP A 168 -0.45 -8.85 -48.14
C ASP A 168 0.45 -7.60 -48.04
N ASN A 169 1.52 -7.48 -47.23
CA ASN A 169 2.45 -8.40 -46.53
C ASN A 169 3.62 -9.00 -47.35
N ALA A 170 4.46 -8.14 -47.94
CA ALA A 170 5.90 -8.39 -48.13
C ALA A 170 6.65 -7.04 -48.22
N ALA A 171 7.59 -6.70 -47.32
CA ALA A 171 8.99 -7.17 -47.22
C ALA A 171 9.96 -6.47 -48.20
N TYR A 172 11.25 -6.44 -47.82
CA TYR A 172 12.36 -5.66 -48.40
C TYR A 172 12.31 -4.13 -48.11
N GLY A 173 13.41 -3.46 -47.79
CA GLY A 173 14.79 -3.94 -47.65
C GLY A 173 15.79 -2.81 -47.90
N GLU A 174 16.88 -2.81 -47.15
CA GLU A 174 18.02 -1.86 -47.17
C GLU A 174 18.40 -1.29 -48.56
N TYR A 175 18.59 0.03 -48.68
CA TYR A 175 19.91 0.71 -48.65
C TYR A 175 19.82 2.24 -48.87
#